data_AF-A0A7V1TX08-F1
#
_entry.id   AF-A0A7V1TX08-F1
#
_cell.length_a   1.000
_cell.length_b   1.000
_cell.length_c   1.000
_cell.angle_alpha   90.00
_cell.angle_beta   90.00
_cell.angle_gamma   90.00
#
_symmetry.space_group_name_H-M   'P 1'
#
loop_
_entity.id
_entity.type
_entity.pdbx_description
1 polymer ?
#
loop_
_entity_poly.entity_id
_entity_poly.type
_entity_poly.pdbx_seq_one_letter_code
_entity_poly.pdbx_strand_id
1 'polypeptide(L)'
;MLKKQKELAKVKVKHQDDLLTTYEKALSWYQTNKKLLTNIGIALAIVIAAGWFYLNNQRQNNEKAGLEFAKVFSYYDNGQYQLAISGIPERNVRGLQAIVNDYGSTANGNLARFYLANAYYNLGQYDQALAEYEETDVPTDLLEASRLAGIAACYEAKGNTAEAAKYFERAGKISADNPNTPEYLANAARNYAKSGNKNQAIELYKHIKKEHASSAAARDAERYLDELRG
;
A
#
# COMPACT_ATOMS: atom_id res chain seq x y z
N MET A 1 -75.89 0.31 -13.96
CA MET A 1 -74.60 0.32 -14.70
C MET A 1 -73.99 1.72 -14.84
N LEU A 2 -74.79 2.77 -15.08
CA LEU A 2 -74.32 4.15 -15.29
C LEU A 2 -73.53 4.78 -14.10
N LYS A 3 -73.88 4.46 -12.85
CA LYS A 3 -73.19 4.99 -11.65
C LYS A 3 -71.72 4.53 -11.56
N LYS A 4 -71.46 3.25 -11.85
CA LYS A 4 -70.11 2.65 -11.82
C LYS A 4 -69.20 3.19 -12.94
N GLN A 5 -69.78 3.46 -14.12
CA GLN A 5 -69.04 4.10 -15.23
C GLN A 5 -68.68 5.56 -14.93
N LYS A 6 -69.57 6.33 -14.29
CA LYS A 6 -69.28 7.71 -13.85
C LYS A 6 -68.19 7.75 -12.77
N GLU A 7 -68.19 6.83 -11.82
CA GLU A 7 -67.15 6.71 -10.79
C GLU A 7 -65.77 6.37 -11.40
N LEU A 8 -65.72 5.39 -12.32
CA LEU A 8 -64.48 5.04 -13.03
C LEU A 8 -63.95 6.18 -13.91
N ALA A 9 -64.82 6.94 -14.55
CA ALA A 9 -64.44 8.13 -15.30
C ALA A 9 -63.86 9.21 -14.37
N LYS A 10 -64.47 9.46 -13.21
CA LYS A 10 -63.95 10.41 -12.20
C LYS A 10 -62.58 9.99 -11.65
N VAL A 11 -62.37 8.69 -11.38
CA VAL A 11 -61.07 8.18 -10.89
C VAL A 11 -59.98 8.30 -11.95
N LYS A 12 -60.27 7.96 -13.21
CA LYS A 12 -59.31 8.13 -14.33
C LYS A 12 -58.94 9.59 -14.55
N VAL A 13 -59.93 10.49 -14.53
CA VAL A 13 -59.69 11.95 -14.63
C VAL A 13 -58.83 12.42 -13.46
N LYS A 14 -59.14 12.02 -12.22
CA LYS A 14 -58.33 12.39 -11.05
C LYS A 14 -56.89 11.87 -11.11
N HIS A 15 -56.66 10.64 -11.58
CA HIS A 15 -55.30 10.12 -11.77
C HIS A 15 -54.55 10.82 -12.89
N GLN A 16 -55.24 11.19 -13.97
CA GLN A 16 -54.65 11.93 -15.07
C GLN A 16 -54.26 13.35 -14.61
N ASP A 17 -55.11 14.01 -13.82
CA ASP A 17 -54.83 15.31 -13.21
C ASP A 17 -53.68 15.23 -12.18
N ASP A 18 -53.58 14.15 -11.40
CA ASP A 18 -52.50 13.94 -10.44
C ASP A 18 -51.15 13.69 -11.13
N LEU A 19 -51.15 12.96 -12.25
CA LEU A 19 -49.98 12.77 -13.10
C LEU A 19 -49.56 14.07 -13.79
N LEU A 20 -50.52 14.84 -14.33
CA LEU A 20 -50.28 16.15 -14.94
C LEU A 20 -49.71 17.13 -13.92
N THR A 21 -50.29 17.22 -12.72
CA THR A 21 -49.79 18.13 -11.68
C THR A 21 -48.44 17.70 -11.11
N THR A 22 -48.15 16.40 -11.02
CA THR A 22 -46.82 15.91 -10.62
C THR A 22 -45.78 16.21 -11.71
N TYR A 23 -46.16 16.07 -12.97
CA TYR A 23 -45.32 16.42 -14.12
C TYR A 23 -45.06 17.93 -14.20
N GLU A 24 -46.08 18.77 -14.00
CA GLU A 24 -45.96 20.23 -13.96
C GLU A 24 -45.12 20.72 -12.78
N LYS A 25 -45.27 20.09 -11.60
CA LYS A 25 -44.41 20.35 -10.44
C LYS A 25 -42.96 19.97 -10.72
N ALA A 26 -42.72 18.82 -11.36
CA ALA A 26 -41.37 18.40 -11.74
C ALA A 26 -40.75 19.33 -12.80
N LEU A 27 -41.52 19.74 -13.80
CA LEU A 27 -41.10 20.69 -14.83
C LEU A 27 -40.81 22.07 -14.26
N SER A 28 -41.71 22.62 -13.46
CA SER A 28 -41.54 23.93 -12.83
C SER A 28 -40.37 23.92 -11.85
N TRP A 29 -40.18 22.84 -11.08
CA TRP A 29 -38.99 22.66 -10.24
C TRP A 29 -37.71 22.60 -11.06
N TYR A 30 -37.66 21.83 -12.16
CA TYR A 30 -36.51 21.78 -13.06
C TYR A 30 -36.23 23.15 -13.70
N GLN A 31 -37.25 23.85 -14.20
CA GLN A 31 -37.09 25.16 -14.82
C GLN A 31 -36.62 26.21 -13.81
N THR A 32 -37.16 26.18 -12.59
CA THR A 32 -36.75 27.08 -11.49
C THR A 32 -35.31 26.80 -11.05
N ASN A 33 -34.93 25.52 -10.97
CA ASN A 33 -33.60 25.11 -10.55
C ASN A 33 -32.62 24.88 -11.71
N LYS A 34 -32.98 25.21 -12.97
CA LYS A 34 -32.20 24.87 -14.16
C LYS A 34 -30.78 25.42 -14.10
N LYS A 35 -30.62 26.66 -13.61
CA LYS A 35 -29.30 27.29 -13.41
C LYS A 35 -28.47 26.54 -12.37
N LEU A 36 -29.07 26.18 -11.23
CA LEU A 36 -28.41 25.40 -10.18
C LEU A 36 -28.00 24.01 -10.70
N LEU A 37 -28.91 23.29 -11.36
CA LEU A 37 -28.66 21.98 -11.94
C LEU A 37 -27.57 22.02 -13.02
N THR A 38 -27.56 23.07 -13.85
CA THR A 38 -26.53 23.28 -14.87
C THR A 38 -25.17 23.55 -14.21
N ASN A 39 -25.12 24.38 -13.17
CA ASN A 39 -23.88 24.67 -12.43
C ASN A 39 -23.35 23.41 -11.72
N ILE A 40 -24.23 22.59 -11.11
CA ILE A 40 -23.86 21.31 -10.51
C ILE A 40 -23.33 20.36 -11.59
N GLY A 41 -23.99 20.27 -12.75
CA GLY A 41 -23.54 19.45 -13.87
C GLY A 41 -22.17 19.86 -14.41
N ILE A 42 -21.92 21.17 -14.56
CA ILE A 42 -20.61 21.71 -14.97
C ILE A 42 -19.56 21.39 -13.91
N ALA A 43 -19.85 21.62 -12.63
CA ALA A 43 -18.93 21.31 -11.54
C ALA A 43 -18.57 19.82 -11.53
N LEU A 44 -19.55 18.93 -11.70
CA LEU A 44 -19.33 17.49 -11.78
C LEU A 44 -18.48 17.11 -13.01
N ALA A 45 -18.75 17.71 -14.17
CA ALA A 45 -17.96 17.47 -15.38
C ALA A 45 -16.49 17.91 -15.21
N ILE A 46 -16.24 19.05 -14.53
CA ILE A 46 -14.89 19.51 -14.21
C ILE A 46 -14.19 18.52 -13.28
N VAL A 47 -14.87 18.02 -12.25
CA VAL A 47 -14.30 17.03 -11.32
C VAL A 47 -13.96 15.72 -12.06
N ILE A 48 -14.83 15.24 -12.94
CA ILE A 48 -14.58 14.05 -13.76
C ILE A 48 -13.40 14.27 -14.71
N ALA A 49 -13.35 15.40 -15.40
CA ALA A 49 -12.27 15.74 -16.33
C ALA A 49 -10.93 15.87 -15.60
N ALA A 50 -10.91 16.53 -14.43
CA ALA A 50 -9.75 16.64 -13.57
C ALA A 50 -9.28 15.25 -13.07
N GLY A 51 -10.22 14.39 -12.65
CA GLY A 51 -9.93 13.02 -12.26
C GLY A 51 -9.34 12.19 -13.41
N TRP A 52 -9.91 12.28 -14.60
CA TRP A 52 -9.40 11.61 -15.80
C TRP A 52 -8.00 12.10 -16.19
N PHE A 53 -7.78 13.42 -16.19
CA PHE A 53 -6.48 14.02 -16.47
C PHE A 53 -5.43 13.56 -15.44
N TYR A 54 -5.79 13.57 -14.15
CA TYR A 54 -4.94 13.08 -13.07
C TYR A 54 -4.57 11.61 -13.27
N LEU A 55 -5.55 10.73 -13.52
CA LEU A 55 -5.32 9.30 -13.75
C LEU A 55 -4.45 9.04 -14.99
N ASN A 56 -4.69 9.77 -16.09
CA ASN A 56 -3.90 9.65 -17.31
C ASN A 56 -2.46 10.13 -17.11
N ASN A 57 -2.27 11.26 -16.42
CA ASN A 57 -0.95 11.77 -16.08
C ASN A 57 -0.20 10.81 -15.13
N GLN A 58 -0.89 10.25 -14.14
CA GLN A 58 -0.34 9.23 -13.25
C GLN A 58 0.13 8.00 -14.01
N ARG A 59 -0.65 7.48 -14.95
CA ARG A 59 -0.24 6.32 -15.75
C ARG A 59 1.05 6.59 -16.54
N GLN A 60 1.14 7.76 -17.19
CA GLN A 60 2.35 8.13 -17.93
C GLN A 60 3.57 8.29 -17.01
N ASN A 61 3.38 8.93 -15.85
CA ASN A 61 4.44 9.07 -14.85
C ASN A 61 4.88 7.72 -14.30
N ASN A 62 3.94 6.80 -14.07
CA ASN A 62 4.22 5.45 -13.64
C ASN A 62 5.04 4.67 -14.68
N GLU A 63 4.69 4.78 -15.97
CA GLU A 63 5.46 4.18 -17.06
C GLU A 63 6.89 4.75 -17.13
N LYS A 64 7.05 6.08 -17.05
CA LYS A 64 8.37 6.74 -17.04
C LYS A 64 9.20 6.28 -15.85
N ALA A 65 8.62 6.25 -14.65
CA ALA A 65 9.28 5.78 -13.44
C ALA A 65 9.79 4.35 -13.60
N GLY A 66 8.98 3.46 -14.19
CA GLY A 66 9.38 2.08 -14.45
C GLY A 66 10.57 1.97 -15.42
N LEU A 67 10.56 2.78 -16.49
CA LEU A 67 11.67 2.81 -17.46
C LEU A 67 12.96 3.38 -16.86
N GLU A 68 12.87 4.42 -16.03
CA GLU A 68 14.02 4.98 -15.32
C GLU A 68 14.56 4.00 -14.27
N PHE A 69 13.66 3.38 -13.49
CA PHE A 69 14.01 2.35 -12.51
C PHE A 69 14.75 1.19 -13.17
N ALA A 70 14.25 0.68 -14.31
CA ALA A 70 14.89 -0.41 -15.04
C ALA A 70 16.34 -0.10 -15.47
N LYS A 71 16.65 1.18 -15.78
CA LYS A 71 18.01 1.60 -16.15
C LYS A 71 18.98 1.61 -14.97
N VAL A 72 18.51 1.95 -13.78
CA VAL A 72 19.35 2.06 -12.58
C VAL A 72 19.41 0.76 -11.77
N PHE A 73 18.42 -0.13 -11.93
CA PHE A 73 18.29 -1.36 -11.15
C PHE A 73 19.53 -2.27 -11.22
N SER A 74 20.20 -2.36 -12.38
CA SER A 74 21.43 -3.16 -12.50
C SER A 74 22.55 -2.68 -11.57
N TYR A 75 22.67 -1.38 -11.32
CA TYR A 75 23.66 -0.85 -10.37
C TYR A 75 23.30 -1.23 -8.93
N TYR A 76 22.01 -1.19 -8.59
CA TYR A 76 21.52 -1.67 -7.30
C TYR A 76 21.83 -3.17 -7.11
N ASP A 77 21.50 -3.99 -8.11
CA ASP A 77 21.65 -5.45 -8.06
C ASP A 77 23.11 -5.89 -7.95
N ASN A 78 24.03 -5.12 -8.54
CA ASN A 78 25.48 -5.30 -8.40
C ASN A 78 26.05 -4.73 -7.08
N GLY A 79 25.21 -4.30 -6.14
CA GLY A 79 25.62 -3.75 -4.84
C GLY A 79 26.22 -2.34 -4.92
N GLN A 80 26.12 -1.66 -6.06
CA GLN A 80 26.62 -0.30 -6.24
C GLN A 80 25.59 0.72 -5.74
N TYR A 81 25.22 0.60 -4.46
CA TYR A 81 24.10 1.33 -3.86
C TYR A 81 24.25 2.85 -3.96
N GLN A 82 25.46 3.39 -3.77
CA GLN A 82 25.69 4.83 -3.90
C GLN A 82 25.38 5.33 -5.32
N LEU A 83 25.80 4.58 -6.35
CA LEU A 83 25.48 4.90 -7.75
C LEU A 83 24.00 4.72 -8.04
N ALA A 84 23.36 3.70 -7.46
CA ALA A 84 21.93 3.49 -7.61
C ALA A 84 21.12 4.65 -7.01
N ILE A 85 21.57 5.19 -5.87
CA ILE A 85 20.92 6.34 -5.20
C ILE A 85 21.09 7.62 -6.02
N SER A 86 22.32 7.97 -6.40
CA SER A 86 22.63 9.25 -7.06
C SER A 86 22.34 9.27 -8.57
N GLY A 87 22.38 8.10 -9.21
CA GLY A 87 22.39 7.98 -10.66
C GLY A 87 23.77 8.26 -11.27
N ILE A 88 23.82 8.22 -12.60
CA ILE A 88 25.01 8.38 -13.43
C ILE A 88 24.65 9.32 -14.58
N PRO A 89 24.76 10.64 -14.38
CA PRO A 89 24.38 11.65 -15.37
C PRO A 89 25.10 11.48 -16.71
N GLU A 90 26.37 11.05 -16.70
CA GLU A 90 27.19 10.83 -17.90
C GLU A 90 26.62 9.74 -18.81
N ARG A 91 25.83 8.83 -18.24
CA ARG A 91 25.15 7.74 -18.95
C ARG A 91 23.65 7.98 -19.10
N ASN A 92 23.17 9.17 -18.72
CA ASN A 92 21.74 9.50 -18.68
C ASN A 92 20.93 8.49 -17.86
N VAL A 93 21.50 8.02 -16.73
CA VAL A 93 20.83 7.15 -15.77
C VAL A 93 20.46 7.98 -14.55
N ARG A 94 19.17 8.12 -14.29
CA ARG A 94 18.69 8.82 -13.09
C ARG A 94 18.77 7.89 -11.89
N GLY A 95 19.12 8.46 -10.74
CA GLY A 95 19.20 7.73 -9.48
C GLY A 95 17.82 7.45 -8.89
N LEU A 96 17.75 6.47 -8.00
CA LEU A 96 16.55 6.13 -7.24
C LEU A 96 15.98 7.35 -6.50
N GLN A 97 16.84 8.21 -5.94
CA GLN A 97 16.38 9.43 -5.27
C GLN A 97 15.66 10.39 -6.23
N ALA A 98 16.18 10.56 -7.44
CA ALA A 98 15.55 11.41 -8.45
C ALA A 98 14.21 10.81 -8.94
N ILE A 99 14.14 9.49 -9.09
CA ILE A 99 12.92 8.79 -9.48
C ILE A 99 11.84 8.95 -8.40
N VAL A 100 12.20 8.79 -7.12
CA VAL A 100 11.29 8.94 -5.99
C VAL A 100 10.79 10.38 -5.87
N ASN A 101 11.66 11.37 -6.02
CA ASN A 101 11.27 12.78 -5.95
C ASN A 101 10.22 13.17 -7.01
N ASP A 102 10.38 12.65 -8.24
CA ASP A 102 9.50 13.02 -9.36
C ASP A 102 8.23 12.13 -9.44
N TYR A 103 8.35 10.87 -9.03
CA TYR A 103 7.35 9.85 -9.31
C TYR A 103 6.89 9.07 -8.07
N GLY A 104 7.28 9.46 -6.86
CA GLY A 104 7.03 8.73 -5.62
C GLY A 104 5.55 8.49 -5.28
N SER A 105 4.62 9.18 -5.93
CA SER A 105 3.18 8.92 -5.82
C SER A 105 2.66 7.82 -6.76
N THR A 106 3.50 7.32 -7.66
CA THR A 106 3.17 6.27 -8.64
C THR A 106 3.54 4.89 -8.08
N ALA A 107 2.98 3.81 -8.62
CA ALA A 107 3.32 2.45 -8.17
C ALA A 107 4.80 2.10 -8.40
N ASN A 108 5.35 2.44 -9.57
CA ASN A 108 6.76 2.23 -9.90
C ASN A 108 7.69 3.18 -9.14
N GLY A 109 7.22 4.39 -8.80
CA GLY A 109 7.96 5.29 -7.91
C GLY A 109 8.03 4.77 -6.47
N ASN A 110 6.95 4.17 -5.97
CA ASN A 110 6.99 3.48 -4.68
C ASN A 110 7.88 2.24 -4.70
N LEU A 111 7.89 1.48 -5.80
CA LEU A 111 8.86 0.41 -5.97
C LEU A 111 10.30 0.95 -5.92
N ALA A 112 10.59 2.04 -6.64
CA ALA A 112 11.89 2.71 -6.57
C ALA A 112 12.21 3.20 -5.15
N ARG A 113 11.21 3.66 -4.40
CA ARG A 113 11.35 4.06 -2.99
C ARG A 113 11.73 2.89 -2.08
N PHE A 114 11.08 1.75 -2.25
CA PHE A 114 11.44 0.52 -1.53
C PHE A 114 12.92 0.15 -1.77
N TYR A 115 13.37 0.22 -3.03
CA TYR A 115 14.77 -0.05 -3.36
C TYR A 115 15.74 1.05 -2.89
N LEU A 116 15.29 2.31 -2.86
CA LEU A 116 16.05 3.41 -2.27
C LEU A 116 16.27 3.17 -0.77
N ALA A 117 15.23 2.77 -0.05
CA ALA A 117 15.30 2.42 1.35
C ALA A 117 16.27 1.25 1.60
N ASN A 118 16.20 0.19 0.80
CA ASN A 118 17.16 -0.91 0.85
C ASN A 118 18.59 -0.43 0.59
N ALA A 119 18.80 0.45 -0.40
CA ALA A 119 20.12 0.98 -0.73
C ALA A 119 20.70 1.79 0.44
N TYR A 120 19.90 2.65 1.07
CA TYR A 120 20.29 3.35 2.28
C TYR A 120 20.62 2.40 3.43
N TYR A 121 19.82 1.35 3.64
CA TYR A 121 20.09 0.35 4.67
C TYR A 121 21.44 -0.34 4.45
N ASN A 122 21.74 -0.76 3.22
CA ASN A 122 22.99 -1.42 2.88
C ASN A 122 24.22 -0.51 3.01
N LEU A 123 24.04 0.82 2.92
CA LEU A 123 25.09 1.80 3.20
C LEU A 123 25.19 2.18 4.69
N GLY A 124 24.40 1.56 5.57
CA GLY A 124 24.35 1.87 7.00
C GLY A 124 23.61 3.16 7.33
N GLN A 125 22.92 3.76 6.36
CA GLN A 125 22.15 5.00 6.52
C GLN A 125 20.74 4.69 7.03
N TYR A 126 20.65 4.12 8.23
CA TYR A 126 19.41 3.53 8.77
C TYR A 126 18.28 4.54 8.98
N ASP A 127 18.58 5.79 9.32
CA ASP A 127 17.55 6.84 9.47
C ASP A 127 16.91 7.21 8.13
N GLN A 128 17.72 7.31 7.08
CA GLN A 128 17.22 7.57 5.73
C GLN A 128 16.43 6.37 5.20
N ALA A 129 16.92 5.15 5.44
CA ALA A 129 16.22 3.93 5.08
C ALA A 129 14.84 3.85 5.75
N LEU A 130 14.77 4.13 7.06
CA LEU A 130 13.52 4.12 7.81
C LEU A 130 12.51 5.12 7.25
N ALA A 131 12.93 6.37 7.00
CA ALA A 131 12.07 7.39 6.41
C ALA A 131 11.49 6.95 5.06
N GLU A 132 12.31 6.38 4.19
CA GLU A 132 11.85 5.91 2.87
C GLU A 132 10.92 4.70 2.97
N TYR A 133 11.18 3.73 3.87
CA TYR A 133 10.25 2.61 4.08
C TYR A 133 8.90 3.07 4.65
N GLU A 134 8.89 4.07 5.53
CA GLU A 134 7.66 4.58 6.14
C GLU A 134 6.75 5.27 5.11
N GLU A 135 7.33 5.97 4.13
CA GLU A 135 6.61 6.60 3.02
C GLU A 135 6.30 5.65 1.85
N THR A 136 6.87 4.44 1.84
CA THR A 136 6.66 3.46 0.77
C THR A 136 5.27 2.86 0.86
N ASP A 137 4.46 3.06 -0.19
CA ASP A 137 3.16 2.41 -0.38
C ASP A 137 3.28 1.26 -1.39
N VAL A 138 3.13 0.02 -0.92
CA VAL A 138 3.33 -1.18 -1.73
C VAL A 138 2.02 -1.92 -2.00
N PRO A 139 1.80 -2.37 -3.25
CA PRO A 139 0.49 -2.87 -3.67
C PRO A 139 0.22 -4.34 -3.31
N THR A 140 1.19 -5.06 -2.75
CA THR A 140 1.07 -6.50 -2.47
C THR A 140 1.49 -6.84 -1.06
N ASP A 141 0.81 -7.84 -0.48
CA ASP A 141 1.14 -8.41 0.84
C ASP A 141 2.60 -8.86 0.94
N LEU A 142 3.16 -9.42 -0.14
CA LEU A 142 4.57 -9.84 -0.19
C LEU A 142 5.53 -8.65 -0.01
N LEU A 143 5.26 -7.54 -0.73
CA LEU A 143 6.08 -6.34 -0.63
C LEU A 143 5.84 -5.62 0.70
N GLU A 144 4.62 -5.62 1.22
CA GLU A 144 4.31 -5.03 2.54
C GLU A 144 5.04 -5.76 3.66
N ALA A 145 5.07 -7.11 3.62
CA ALA A 145 5.86 -7.90 4.56
C ALA A 145 7.36 -7.56 4.46
N SER A 146 7.87 -7.39 3.24
CA SER A 146 9.27 -7.01 3.00
C SER A 146 9.58 -5.59 3.50
N ARG A 147 8.66 -4.64 3.32
CA ARG A 147 8.77 -3.26 3.81
C ARG A 147 8.81 -3.22 5.33
N LEU A 148 7.90 -3.93 6.00
CA LEU A 148 7.90 -4.04 7.47
C LEU A 148 9.17 -4.72 8.00
N ALA A 149 9.66 -5.75 7.30
CA ALA A 149 10.93 -6.38 7.65
C ALA A 149 12.13 -5.44 7.46
N GLY A 150 12.12 -4.58 6.44
CA GLY A 150 13.11 -3.53 6.24
C GLY A 150 13.12 -2.50 7.37
N ILE A 151 11.94 -2.06 7.80
CA ILE A 151 11.78 -1.19 8.99
C ILE A 151 12.33 -1.88 10.23
N ALA A 152 11.99 -3.15 10.44
CA ALA A 152 12.47 -3.95 11.56
C ALA A 152 13.99 -4.07 11.56
N ALA A 153 14.59 -4.31 10.38
CA ALA A 153 16.03 -4.40 10.21
C ALA A 153 16.73 -3.07 10.55
N CYS A 154 16.15 -1.92 10.16
CA CYS A 154 16.66 -0.61 10.56
C CYS A 154 16.65 -0.44 12.09
N TYR A 155 15.56 -0.82 12.76
CA TYR A 155 15.49 -0.78 14.22
C TYR A 155 16.50 -1.73 14.88
N GLU A 156 16.65 -2.96 14.36
CA GLU A 156 17.63 -3.92 14.89
C GLU A 156 19.06 -3.40 14.74
N ALA A 157 19.41 -2.84 13.58
CA ALA A 157 20.74 -2.27 13.31
C ALA A 157 21.05 -1.07 14.21
N LYS A 158 20.02 -0.30 14.60
CA LYS A 158 20.12 0.79 15.59
C LYS A 158 20.12 0.30 17.05
N GLY A 159 20.06 -1.01 17.29
CA GLY A 159 20.01 -1.62 18.62
C GLY A 159 18.65 -1.56 19.32
N ASN A 160 17.60 -1.05 18.65
CA ASN A 160 16.25 -1.03 19.18
C ASN A 160 15.54 -2.37 18.93
N THR A 161 15.95 -3.38 19.69
CA THR A 161 15.49 -4.76 19.53
C THR A 161 14.01 -4.93 19.86
N ALA A 162 13.44 -4.14 20.78
CA ALA A 162 12.03 -4.22 21.12
C ALA A 162 11.11 -3.80 19.96
N GLU A 163 11.44 -2.69 19.27
CA GLU A 163 10.68 -2.27 18.09
C GLU A 163 10.94 -3.18 16.88
N ALA A 164 12.20 -3.59 16.68
CA ALA A 164 12.53 -4.56 15.63
C ALA A 164 11.69 -5.84 15.74
N ALA A 165 11.53 -6.37 16.96
CA ALA A 165 10.72 -7.55 17.20
C ALA A 165 9.26 -7.39 16.75
N LYS A 166 8.63 -6.25 17.09
CA LYS A 166 7.24 -5.96 16.72
C LYS A 166 7.07 -5.86 15.21
N TYR A 167 7.97 -5.18 14.50
CA TYR A 167 7.86 -5.03 13.04
C TYR A 167 8.14 -6.33 12.30
N PHE A 168 9.13 -7.13 12.74
CA PHE A 168 9.36 -8.46 12.18
C PHE A 168 8.17 -9.39 12.43
N GLU A 169 7.56 -9.34 13.62
CA GLU A 169 6.38 -10.15 13.93
C GLU A 169 5.20 -9.75 13.05
N ARG A 170 4.98 -8.44 12.84
CA ARG A 170 3.96 -7.95 11.90
C ARG A 170 4.22 -8.45 10.49
N ALA A 171 5.47 -8.36 10.00
CA ALA A 171 5.85 -8.87 8.68
C ALA A 171 5.53 -10.37 8.52
N GLY A 172 5.87 -11.18 9.52
CA GLY A 172 5.58 -12.62 9.53
C GLY A 172 4.09 -12.98 9.66
N LYS A 173 3.23 -12.02 10.00
CA LYS A 173 1.77 -12.23 10.12
C LYS A 173 0.98 -11.80 8.90
N ILE A 174 1.60 -11.15 7.91
CA ILE A 174 0.89 -10.66 6.73
C ILE A 174 0.41 -11.80 5.85
N SER A 175 1.28 -12.78 5.56
CA SER A 175 0.92 -13.91 4.70
C SER A 175 1.67 -15.15 5.13
N ALA A 176 0.94 -16.22 5.46
CA ALA A 176 1.52 -17.51 5.80
C ALA A 176 2.22 -18.18 4.60
N ASP A 177 1.79 -17.86 3.38
CA ASP A 177 2.33 -18.42 2.13
C ASP A 177 3.62 -17.71 1.66
N ASN A 178 3.97 -16.58 2.29
CA ASN A 178 5.23 -15.91 1.98
C ASN A 178 6.41 -16.79 2.39
N PRO A 179 7.33 -17.15 1.46
CA PRO A 179 8.47 -18.01 1.77
C PRO A 179 9.41 -17.46 2.85
N ASN A 180 9.40 -16.13 3.07
CA ASN A 180 10.21 -15.46 4.08
C ASN A 180 9.53 -15.36 5.46
N THR A 181 8.26 -15.75 5.59
CA THR A 181 7.52 -15.70 6.86
C THR A 181 8.25 -16.41 8.01
N PRO A 182 8.78 -17.64 7.84
CA PRO A 182 9.51 -18.31 8.91
C PRO A 182 10.74 -17.52 9.37
N GLU A 183 11.42 -16.83 8.44
CA GLU A 183 12.59 -16.00 8.74
C GLU A 183 12.19 -14.71 9.48
N TYR A 184 11.11 -14.04 9.05
CA TYR A 184 10.61 -12.86 9.76
C TYR A 184 10.21 -13.20 11.19
N LEU A 185 9.50 -14.31 11.41
CA LEU A 185 9.12 -14.77 12.75
C LEU A 185 10.36 -15.15 13.58
N ALA A 186 11.37 -15.77 12.99
CA ALA A 186 12.62 -16.09 13.68
C ALA A 186 13.40 -14.82 14.08
N ASN A 187 13.45 -13.82 13.20
CA ASN A 187 14.04 -12.52 13.49
C ASN A 187 13.27 -11.81 14.61
N ALA A 188 11.94 -11.89 14.62
CA ALA A 188 11.11 -11.38 15.71
C ALA A 188 11.44 -12.06 17.04
N ALA A 189 11.48 -13.40 17.05
CA ALA A 189 11.79 -14.19 18.25
C ALA A 189 13.19 -13.87 18.80
N ARG A 190 14.21 -13.78 17.93
CA ARG A 190 15.56 -13.36 18.31
C ARG A 190 15.56 -11.97 18.96
N ASN A 191 14.86 -11.02 18.36
CA ASN A 191 14.81 -9.65 18.88
C ASN A 191 14.03 -9.56 20.20
N TYR A 192 12.93 -10.31 20.36
CA TYR A 192 12.23 -10.43 21.65
C TYR A 192 13.12 -11.04 22.73
N ALA A 193 13.91 -12.07 22.42
CA ALA A 193 14.86 -12.64 23.36
C ALA A 193 15.92 -11.60 23.80
N LYS A 194 16.51 -10.86 22.85
CA LYS A 194 17.47 -9.78 23.12
C LYS A 194 16.86 -8.65 23.96
N SER A 195 15.58 -8.35 23.80
CA SER A 195 14.89 -7.32 24.56
C SER A 195 14.34 -7.80 25.92
N GLY A 196 14.67 -9.04 26.34
CA GLY A 196 14.22 -9.64 27.61
C GLY A 196 12.82 -10.27 27.57
N ASN A 197 12.11 -10.22 26.45
CA ASN A 197 10.77 -10.78 26.26
C ASN A 197 10.84 -12.29 25.91
N LYS A 198 11.49 -13.09 26.76
CA LYS A 198 11.73 -14.52 26.52
C LYS A 198 10.47 -15.32 26.20
N ASN A 199 9.35 -15.03 26.88
CA ASN A 199 8.09 -15.74 26.65
C ASN A 199 7.58 -15.57 25.21
N GLN A 200 7.62 -14.35 24.68
CA GLN A 200 7.19 -14.09 23.29
C GLN A 200 8.11 -14.79 22.29
N ALA A 201 9.43 -14.79 22.56
CA ALA A 201 10.39 -15.51 21.73
C ALA A 201 10.10 -17.03 21.70
N ILE A 202 9.85 -17.64 22.85
CA ILE A 202 9.51 -19.07 22.97
C ILE A 202 8.24 -19.40 22.18
N GLU A 203 7.18 -18.59 22.30
CA GLU A 203 5.93 -18.84 21.60
C GLU A 203 6.10 -18.74 20.07
N LEU A 204 6.87 -17.76 19.59
CA LEU A 204 7.18 -17.64 18.16
C LEU A 204 8.00 -18.83 17.65
N TYR A 205 9.03 -19.27 18.37
CA TYR A 205 9.82 -20.45 17.97
C TYR A 205 8.97 -21.73 17.93
N LYS A 206 8.06 -21.93 18.90
CA LYS A 206 7.10 -23.03 18.86
C LYS A 206 6.18 -22.94 17.64
N HIS A 207 5.69 -21.74 17.33
CA HIS A 207 4.83 -21.50 16.17
C HIS A 207 5.56 -21.84 14.87
N ILE A 208 6.81 -21.39 14.69
CA ILE A 208 7.64 -21.71 13.53
C ILE A 208 7.82 -23.23 13.38
N LYS A 209 8.12 -23.94 14.47
CA LYS A 209 8.25 -25.42 14.43
C LYS A 209 6.96 -26.12 14.00
N LYS A 210 5.81 -25.59 14.41
CA LYS A 210 4.50 -26.20 14.17
C LYS A 210 4.01 -25.93 12.74
N GLU A 211 4.05 -24.68 12.30
CA GLU A 211 3.44 -24.25 11.03
C GLU A 211 4.45 -24.21 9.87
N HIS A 212 5.75 -24.18 10.16
CA HIS A 212 6.83 -24.05 9.16
C HIS A 212 7.93 -25.10 9.33
N ALA A 213 7.56 -26.33 9.69
CA ALA A 213 8.47 -27.41 10.08
C ALA A 213 9.60 -27.73 9.07
N SER A 214 9.39 -27.51 7.77
CA SER A 214 10.39 -27.75 6.72
C SER A 214 11.40 -26.61 6.53
N SER A 215 11.15 -25.44 7.12
CA SER A 215 11.99 -24.25 6.98
C SER A 215 13.34 -24.37 7.70
N ALA A 216 14.32 -23.58 7.28
CA ALA A 216 15.59 -23.45 8.02
C ALA A 216 15.37 -22.91 9.43
N ALA A 217 14.49 -21.91 9.58
CA ALA A 217 14.11 -21.33 10.85
C ALA A 217 13.57 -22.38 11.85
N ALA A 218 12.79 -23.36 11.39
CA ALA A 218 12.29 -24.43 12.25
C ALA A 218 13.38 -25.39 12.74
N ARG A 219 14.41 -25.64 11.93
CA ARG A 219 15.57 -26.45 12.34
C ARG A 219 16.36 -25.77 13.46
N ASP A 220 16.55 -24.45 13.35
CA ASP A 220 17.28 -23.68 14.35
C ASP A 220 16.44 -23.37 15.60
N ALA A 221 15.11 -23.36 15.49
CA ALA A 221 14.20 -23.04 16.58
C ALA A 221 14.37 -23.95 17.80
N GLU A 222 14.71 -25.23 17.63
CA GLU A 222 14.92 -26.15 18.77
C GLU A 222 16.10 -25.72 19.63
N ARG A 223 17.22 -25.39 18.99
CA ARG A 223 18.42 -24.90 19.69
C ARG A 223 18.10 -23.63 20.50
N TYR A 224 17.38 -22.67 19.89
CA TYR A 224 17.00 -21.44 20.59
C TYR A 224 16.01 -21.67 21.73
N LEU A 225 15.09 -22.63 21.59
CA LEU A 225 14.16 -22.98 22.68
C LEU A 225 14.89 -23.55 23.89
N ASP A 226 15.90 -24.38 23.68
CA ASP A 226 16.71 -24.94 24.78
C ASP A 226 17.54 -23.86 25.46
N GLU A 227 18.19 -22.97 24.69
CA GLU A 227 18.94 -21.82 25.21
C GLU A 227 18.05 -20.86 26.05
N LEU A 228 16.79 -20.67 25.66
CA LEU A 228 15.87 -19.76 26.36
C LEU A 228 15.25 -20.34 27.63
N ARG A 229 15.23 -21.68 27.76
CA ARG A 229 14.67 -22.41 28.91
C ARG A 229 15.70 -22.70 30.00
N GLY A 230 16.99 -22.72 29.65
CA GLY A 230 18.11 -22.74 30.60
C GLY A 230 18.26 -21.41 31.34
#